data_AF-A0A3B9YPT9-F1
#
_entry.id   AF-A0A3B9YPT9-F1
#
_cell.length_a   1.000
_cell.length_b   1.000
_cell.length_c   1.000
_cell.angle_alpha   90.00
_cell.angle_beta   90.00
_cell.angle_gamma   90.00
#
_symmetry.space_group_name_H-M   'P 1'
#
loop_
_entity.id
_entity.type
_entity.pdbx_description
1 polymer ?
#
loop_
_entity_poly.entity_id
_entity_poly.type
_entity_poly.pdbx_seq_one_letter_code
_entity_poly.pdbx_strand_id
1 'polypeptide(L)'
;MGAICALAERLAKPQADAQFSVFLDTYRKLLWGTARACAGEVNALRAFGAGSADLERIGVSGRLEEWTGLWDKLVHSVQRADALNLDKRHLIVSLLLDAQAVLRA
;
A
#
# COMPACT_ATOMS: atom_id res chain seq x y z
N MET A 1 -10.63 9.57 6.61
CA MET A 1 -9.38 10.35 6.76
C MET A 1 -8.71 10.15 8.12
N GLY A 2 -9.44 10.25 9.24
CA GLY A 2 -8.85 10.15 10.59
C GLY A 2 -7.96 8.93 10.84
N ALA A 3 -8.38 7.73 10.40
CA ALA A 3 -7.58 6.51 10.56
C ALA A 3 -6.25 6.53 9.78
N ILE A 4 -6.23 7.10 8.57
CA ILE A 4 -5.00 7.24 7.75
C ILE A 4 -4.04 8.19 8.45
N CYS A 5 -4.51 9.36 8.89
CA CYS A 5 -3.68 10.34 9.58
C CYS A 5 -3.11 9.77 10.90
N ALA A 6 -3.93 9.07 11.68
CA ALA A 6 -3.49 8.44 12.93
C ALA A 6 -2.42 7.36 12.70
N LEU A 7 -2.58 6.53 11.66
CA LEU A 7 -1.57 5.55 11.29
C LEU A 7 -0.26 6.22 10.85
N ALA A 8 -0.36 7.26 10.00
CA ALA A 8 0.78 8.01 9.52
C ALA A 8 1.54 8.69 10.67
N GLU A 9 0.82 9.31 11.61
CA GLU A 9 1.41 9.92 12.81
C GLU A 9 2.11 8.89 13.70
N ARG A 10 1.55 7.68 13.84
CA ARG A 10 2.18 6.62 14.63
C ARG A 10 3.48 6.14 14.00
N LEU A 11 3.51 5.95 12.68
CA LEU A 11 4.65 5.42 11.93
C LEU A 11 5.71 6.49 11.62
N ALA A 12 5.38 7.77 11.68
CA ALA A 12 6.33 8.87 11.49
C ALA A 12 7.17 9.17 12.73
N LYS A 13 6.91 8.53 13.87
CA LYS A 13 7.70 8.71 15.09
C LYS A 13 9.14 8.18 14.87
N PRO A 14 10.19 8.85 15.37
CA PRO A 14 11.57 8.39 15.20
C PRO A 14 11.83 6.96 15.73
N GLN A 15 11.14 6.58 16.80
CA GLN A 15 11.23 5.23 17.38
C GLN A 15 10.48 4.15 16.59
N ALA A 16 9.75 4.52 15.54
CA ALA A 16 8.92 3.63 14.75
C ALA A 16 9.59 3.19 13.43
N ASP A 17 10.89 3.42 13.25
CA ASP A 17 11.59 3.16 11.98
C ASP A 17 11.48 1.70 11.50
N ALA A 18 11.60 0.74 12.41
CA ALA A 18 11.38 -0.67 12.09
C ALA A 18 9.93 -0.94 11.66
N GLN A 19 8.95 -0.33 12.34
CA GLN A 19 7.53 -0.48 12.04
C GLN A 19 7.18 0.17 10.70
N PHE A 20 7.80 1.31 10.39
CA PHE A 20 7.69 1.99 9.11
C PHE A 20 8.25 1.14 7.96
N SER A 21 9.43 0.54 8.15
CA SER A 21 10.03 -0.37 7.16
C SER A 21 9.14 -1.61 6.93
N VAL A 22 8.64 -2.23 8.00
CA VAL A 22 7.70 -3.36 7.92
C VAL A 22 6.41 -2.94 7.22
N PHE A 23 5.89 -1.75 7.50
CA PHE A 23 4.72 -1.21 6.81
C PHE A 23 4.97 -1.08 5.31
N LEU A 24 6.09 -0.48 4.89
CA LEU A 24 6.40 -0.32 3.46
C LEU A 24 6.55 -1.67 2.76
N ASP A 25 7.25 -2.63 3.36
CA ASP A 25 7.40 -3.97 2.77
C ASP A 25 6.06 -4.71 2.68
N THR A 26 5.24 -4.63 3.73
CA THR A 26 3.90 -5.25 3.77
C THR A 26 2.98 -4.60 2.74
N TYR A 27 2.97 -3.27 2.68
CA TYR A 27 2.14 -2.50 1.77
C TYR A 27 2.54 -2.74 0.31
N ARG A 28 3.85 -2.77 0.04
CA ARG A 28 4.40 -3.21 -1.22
C ARG A 28 3.82 -4.58 -1.57
N LYS A 29 4.19 -5.62 -0.82
CA LYS A 29 3.75 -7.01 -1.06
C LYS A 29 2.23 -7.13 -1.27
N LEU A 30 1.42 -6.37 -0.52
CA LEU A 30 -0.03 -6.30 -0.69
C LEU A 30 -0.43 -5.79 -2.07
N LEU A 31 0.11 -4.65 -2.52
CA LEU A 31 -0.17 -4.12 -3.86
C LEU A 31 0.19 -5.10 -4.98
N TRP A 32 1.32 -5.82 -4.84
CA TRP A 32 1.68 -6.87 -5.79
C TRP A 32 0.69 -8.02 -5.77
N GLY A 33 0.31 -8.49 -4.58
CA GLY A 33 -0.71 -9.53 -4.43
C GLY A 33 -2.03 -9.12 -5.07
N THR A 34 -2.43 -7.85 -4.92
CA THR A 34 -3.65 -7.30 -5.53
C THR A 34 -3.57 -7.28 -7.05
N ALA A 35 -2.46 -6.78 -7.62
CA ALA A 35 -2.25 -6.79 -9.07
C ALA A 35 -2.27 -8.22 -9.64
N ARG A 36 -1.65 -9.18 -8.95
CA ARG A 36 -1.68 -10.60 -9.32
C ARG A 36 -3.07 -11.21 -9.24
N ALA A 37 -3.83 -10.87 -8.20
CA ALA A 37 -5.24 -11.28 -8.07
C ALA A 37 -6.10 -10.73 -9.20
N CYS A 38 -5.94 -9.45 -9.58
CA CYS A 38 -6.61 -8.87 -10.75
C CYS A 38 -6.24 -9.57 -12.06
N ALA A 39 -5.02 -10.09 -12.17
CA ALA A 39 -4.56 -10.88 -13.31
C ALA A 39 -5.06 -12.35 -13.30
N GLY A 40 -5.92 -12.73 -12.35
CA GLY A 40 -6.52 -14.06 -12.24
C GLY A 40 -5.83 -15.02 -11.27
N GLU A 41 -4.77 -14.59 -10.57
CA GLU A 41 -4.12 -15.40 -9.53
C GLU A 41 -4.83 -15.23 -8.19
N VAL A 42 -5.98 -15.89 -8.03
CA VAL A 42 -6.89 -15.77 -6.88
C VAL A 42 -6.22 -16.05 -5.53
N ASN A 43 -5.11 -16.80 -5.52
CA ASN A 43 -4.38 -17.14 -4.29
C ASN A 43 -3.32 -16.10 -3.89
N ALA A 44 -3.01 -15.11 -4.73
CA ALA A 44 -1.93 -14.15 -4.49
C ALA A 44 -2.12 -13.32 -3.22
N LEU A 45 -3.37 -13.12 -2.78
CA LEU A 45 -3.71 -12.38 -1.56
C LEU A 45 -3.84 -13.25 -0.30
N ARG A 46 -3.89 -14.59 -0.42
CA ARG A 46 -4.09 -15.48 0.73
C ARG A 46 -2.99 -15.36 1.79
N ALA A 47 -1.78 -14.98 1.37
CA ALA A 47 -0.64 -14.76 2.26
C ALA A 47 -0.80 -13.55 3.20
N PHE A 48 -1.72 -12.62 2.91
CA PHE A 48 -1.96 -11.41 3.73
C PHE A 48 -3.12 -11.56 4.72
N GLY A 49 -3.74 -12.74 4.75
CA GLY A 49 -4.85 -13.04 5.64
C GLY A 49 -5.71 -14.13 5.01
N ALA A 50 -5.72 -15.31 5.62
CA ALA A 50 -6.55 -16.41 5.18
C ALA A 50 -8.04 -16.00 5.27
N GLY A 51 -8.69 -15.80 4.12
CA GLY A 51 -10.14 -15.67 4.01
C GLY A 51 -10.74 -14.29 4.33
N SER A 52 -9.98 -13.20 4.22
CA SER A 52 -10.62 -11.88 4.33
C SER A 52 -11.38 -11.56 3.03
N ALA A 53 -12.72 -11.64 3.10
CA ALA A 53 -13.60 -11.28 2.00
C ALA A 53 -13.32 -9.87 1.47
N ASP A 54 -12.80 -8.97 2.32
CA ASP A 54 -12.36 -7.64 1.93
C ASP A 54 -11.14 -7.66 1.01
N LEU A 55 -10.14 -8.51 1.26
CA LEU A 55 -8.98 -8.62 0.36
C LEU A 55 -9.35 -9.27 -0.96
N GLU A 56 -10.21 -10.29 -0.94
CA GLU A 56 -10.75 -10.87 -2.17
C GLU A 56 -11.54 -9.82 -2.98
N ARG A 57 -12.38 -9.02 -2.31
CA ARG A 57 -13.10 -7.90 -2.92
C ARG A 57 -12.17 -6.83 -3.48
N ILE A 58 -11.09 -6.51 -2.76
CA ILE A 58 -10.06 -5.56 -3.22
C ILE A 58 -9.34 -6.11 -4.47
N GLY A 59 -8.97 -7.39 -4.47
CA GLY A 59 -8.29 -8.07 -5.57
C GLY A 59 -9.10 -8.18 -6.86
N VAL A 60 -10.42 -8.00 -6.81
CA VAL A 60 -11.29 -7.93 -7.99
C VAL A 60 -11.80 -6.51 -8.29
N SER A 61 -11.46 -5.53 -7.45
CA SER A 61 -11.82 -4.12 -7.64
C SER A 61 -10.70 -3.36 -8.35
N GLY A 62 -11.03 -2.35 -9.16
CA GLY A 62 -10.07 -1.61 -9.97
C GLY A 62 -9.52 -2.39 -11.17
N ARG A 63 -8.80 -1.71 -12.05
CA ARG A 63 -8.15 -2.31 -13.23
C ARG A 63 -6.72 -2.73 -12.89
N LEU A 64 -6.23 -3.79 -13.55
CA LEU A 64 -4.83 -4.24 -13.41
C LEU A 64 -3.84 -3.08 -13.62
N GLU A 65 -4.08 -2.24 -14.63
CA GLU A 65 -3.27 -1.07 -14.99
C GLU A 65 -3.17 -0.04 -13.85
N GLU A 66 -4.24 0.13 -13.07
CA GLU A 66 -4.28 1.07 -11.95
C GLU A 66 -3.47 0.52 -10.77
N TRP A 67 -3.58 -0.78 -10.50
CA TRP A 67 -2.80 -1.45 -9.46
C TRP A 67 -1.31 -1.50 -9.77
N THR A 68 -0.94 -1.78 -11.03
CA THR A 68 0.47 -1.75 -11.45
C THR A 68 1.02 -0.33 -11.41
N GLY A 69 0.25 0.66 -11.88
CA GLY A 69 0.65 2.07 -11.78
C GLY A 69 0.84 2.54 -10.32
N LEU A 70 -0.01 2.09 -9.40
CA LEU A 70 0.13 2.37 -7.98
C LEU A 70 1.37 1.71 -7.37
N TRP A 71 1.67 0.47 -7.75
CA TRP A 71 2.88 -0.23 -7.35
C TRP A 71 4.14 0.51 -7.82
N ASP A 72 4.20 0.93 -9.08
CA ASP A 72 5.34 1.69 -9.61
C ASP A 72 5.51 3.02 -8.89
N LYS A 73 4.39 3.72 -8.64
CA LYS A 73 4.38 4.96 -7.86
C LYS A 73 4.94 4.75 -6.46
N LEU A 74 4.53 3.68 -5.76
CA LEU A 74 5.08 3.33 -4.44
C LEU A 74 6.59 3.17 -4.49
N VAL A 75 7.12 2.37 -5.43
CA VAL A 75 8.56 2.10 -5.54
C VAL A 75 9.34 3.40 -5.75
N HIS A 76 8.89 4.26 -6.66
CA HIS A 76 9.54 5.55 -6.91
C HIS A 76 9.40 6.52 -5.74
N SER A 77 8.24 6.57 -5.08
CA SER A 77 8.02 7.44 -3.93
C SER A 77 8.88 7.05 -2.73
N VAL A 78 9.08 5.75 -2.48
CA VAL A 78 9.97 5.26 -1.42
C VAL A 78 11.42 5.58 -1.74
N GLN A 79 11.89 5.24 -2.95
CA GLN A 79 13.27 5.57 -3.38
C GLN A 79 13.57 7.07 -3.27
N ARG A 80 12.63 7.92 -3.68
CA ARG A 80 12.75 9.37 -3.58
C ARG A 80 12.73 9.85 -2.13
N ALA A 81 11.90 9.26 -1.28
CA ALA A 81 11.84 9.60 0.13
C ALA A 81 13.15 9.28 0.86
N ASP A 82 13.76 8.13 0.55
CA ASP A 82 15.05 7.75 1.08
C ASP A 82 16.18 8.68 0.59
N ALA A 83 16.18 9.03 -0.71
CA ALA A 83 17.20 9.89 -1.29
C ALA A 83 17.13 11.35 -0.84
N LEU A 84 15.92 11.86 -0.58
CA LEU A 84 15.67 13.28 -0.22
C LEU A 84 15.32 13.48 1.25
N ASN A 85 15.35 12.42 2.06
CA ASN A 85 14.99 12.43 3.48
C ASN A 85 13.59 13.05 3.72
N LEU A 86 12.61 12.67 2.89
CA LEU A 86 11.25 13.22 2.94
C LEU A 86 10.48 12.76 4.19
N ASP A 87 9.50 13.56 4.59
CA ASP A 87 8.63 13.28 5.74
C ASP A 87 7.85 11.97 5.57
N LYS A 88 8.13 11.01 6.47
CA LYS A 88 7.46 9.70 6.55
C LYS A 88 5.95 9.83 6.65
N ARG A 89 5.44 10.82 7.39
CA ARG A 89 3.99 11.03 7.55
C ARG A 89 3.38 11.38 6.20
N HIS A 90 3.96 12.34 5.49
CA HIS A 90 3.51 12.74 4.16
C HIS A 90 3.53 11.56 3.18
N LEU A 91 4.61 10.75 3.18
CA LEU A 91 4.69 9.57 2.32
C LEU A 91 3.54 8.59 2.57
N ILE A 92 3.28 8.21 3.82
CA ILE A 92 2.23 7.24 4.17
C ILE A 92 0.85 7.76 3.77
N VAL A 93 0.55 9.03 4.06
CA VAL A 93 -0.74 9.64 3.72
C VAL A 93 -0.94 9.61 2.20
N SER A 94 0.05 10.05 1.44
CA SER A 94 -0.01 10.08 -0.03
C SER A 94 -0.25 8.67 -0.61
N LEU A 95 0.51 7.67 -0.18
CA LEU A 95 0.36 6.28 -0.64
C LEU A 95 -1.03 5.72 -0.36
N LEU A 96 -1.55 5.91 0.86
CA LEU A 96 -2.87 5.39 1.23
C LEU A 96 -4.02 6.13 0.53
N LEU A 97 -3.85 7.43 0.24
CA LEU A 97 -4.81 8.19 -0.56
C LEU A 97 -4.85 7.71 -2.00
N ASP A 98 -3.70 7.42 -2.59
CA ASP A 98 -3.62 6.88 -3.95
C ASP A 98 -4.33 5.52 -4.06
N ALA A 99 -4.13 4.63 -3.09
CA ALA A 99 -4.89 3.37 -3.03
C ALA A 99 -6.40 3.57 -2.87
N GLN A 100 -6.82 4.55 -2.07
CA GLN A 100 -8.24 4.87 -1.94
C GLN A 100 -8.85 5.40 -3.24
N ALA A 101 -8.07 6.06 -4.08
CA ALA A 101 -8.53 6.52 -5.38
C ALA A 101 -8.79 5.33 -6.32
N VAL A 102 -7.89 4.35 -6.37
CA VAL A 102 -8.07 3.12 -7.18
C VAL A 102 -9.29 2.34 -6.73
N LEU A 103 -9.52 2.21 -5.42
CA LEU A 103 -10.68 1.48 -4.88
C LEU A 103 -12.04 2.15 -5.12
N ARG A 104 -12.05 3.42 -5.53
CA ARG A 104 -13.27 4.20 -5.79
C ARG A 104 -13.56 4.39 -7.29
N ALA A 105 -12.62 4.05 -8.16
CA ALA A 105 -12.76 4.07 -9.61
C ALA A 105 -13.62 2.89 -10.09
#